data_AF-A0A517L1X2-F1
#
_entry.id   AF-A0A517L1X2-F1
#
_cell.length_a   1.000
_cell.length_b   1.000
_cell.length_c   1.000
_cell.angle_alpha   90.00
_cell.angle_beta   90.00
_cell.angle_gamma   90.00
#
_symmetry.space_group_name_H-M   'P 1'
#
loop_
_entity.id
_entity.type
_entity.pdbx_description
1 polymer ?
#
loop_
_entity_poly.entity_id
_entity_poly.type
_entity_poly.pdbx_seq_one_letter_code
_entity_poly.pdbx_strand_id
1 'polypeptide(L)'
;MSGSPSYGAERIGPWQEKLNEHCVANGFRAPIYQIASDRRGGRTAWSSTVEVQGTTIPARYWYDGQYVHNAKEDAAQVALERLNGGYVSNAQQQQSQQQGQGPPQHQHQQHWGFSQSQ
;
A
#
# COMPACT_ATOMS: atom_id res chain seq x y z
N MET A 1 9.15 -3.11 -35.86
CA MET A 1 8.96 -3.92 -34.64
C MET A 1 8.64 -2.95 -33.51
N SER A 2 7.37 -2.84 -33.12
CA SER A 2 6.88 -1.83 -32.20
C SER A 2 7.21 -2.23 -30.77
N GLY A 3 8.26 -1.66 -30.18
CA GLY A 3 8.54 -1.75 -28.75
C GLY A 3 7.78 -0.65 -28.02
N SER A 4 6.57 -0.95 -27.55
CA SER A 4 5.83 -0.06 -26.65
C SER A 4 6.64 0.15 -25.37
N PRO A 5 6.79 1.38 -24.85
CA PRO A 5 7.39 1.60 -23.55
C PRO A 5 6.41 1.10 -22.50
N SER A 6 6.67 -0.10 -21.96
CA SER A 6 5.96 -0.63 -20.81
C SER A 6 6.24 0.27 -19.61
N TYR A 7 5.30 1.16 -19.31
CA TYR A 7 5.22 1.84 -18.03
C TYR A 7 5.36 0.79 -16.92
N GLY A 8 6.48 0.81 -16.18
CA GLY A 8 6.60 0.05 -14.94
C GLY A 8 7.30 -1.31 -15.02
N ALA A 9 8.38 -1.47 -15.80
CA ALA A 9 9.44 -2.37 -15.37
C ALA A 9 10.11 -1.78 -14.11
N GLU A 10 9.36 -1.72 -13.02
CA GLU A 10 9.88 -1.31 -11.72
C GLU A 10 11.04 -2.25 -11.42
N ARG A 11 12.24 -1.70 -11.24
CA ARG A 11 13.43 -2.49 -10.93
C ARG A 11 13.07 -3.40 -9.76
N ILE A 12 13.02 -4.70 -10.02
CA ILE A 12 12.81 -5.71 -8.98
C ILE A 12 14.06 -5.61 -8.10
N GLY A 13 13.86 -5.30 -6.83
CA GLY A 13 14.98 -5.21 -5.90
C GLY A 13 15.38 -6.60 -5.39
N PRO A 14 16.56 -6.70 -4.78
CA PRO A 14 17.12 -7.98 -4.35
C PRO A 14 16.23 -8.74 -3.37
N TRP A 15 15.40 -8.05 -2.55
CA TRP A 15 14.48 -8.74 -1.64
C TRP A 15 13.24 -9.27 -2.33
N GLN A 16 12.70 -8.52 -3.29
CA GLN A 16 11.59 -9.00 -4.13
C GLN A 16 11.99 -10.23 -4.94
N GLU A 17 13.21 -10.25 -5.49
CA GLU A 17 13.75 -11.41 -6.22
C GLU A 17 13.90 -12.63 -5.32
N LYS A 18 14.55 -12.48 -4.15
CA LYS A 18 14.69 -13.57 -3.17
C LYS A 18 13.34 -14.13 -2.71
N LEU A 19 12.34 -13.28 -2.49
CA LEU A 19 11.00 -13.75 -2.11
C LEU A 19 10.35 -14.54 -3.25
N ASN A 20 10.50 -14.06 -4.49
CA ASN A 20 10.01 -14.77 -5.66
C ASN A 20 10.69 -16.15 -5.80
N GLU A 21 12.01 -16.22 -5.68
CA GLU A 21 12.75 -17.49 -5.72
C GLU A 21 12.31 -18.45 -4.61
N HIS A 22 12.12 -17.94 -3.39
CA HIS A 22 11.62 -18.74 -2.27
C HIS A 22 10.21 -19.30 -2.56
N CYS A 23 9.30 -18.48 -3.10
CA CYS A 23 7.97 -18.92 -3.48
C CYS A 23 8.04 -20.00 -4.57
N VAL A 24 8.85 -19.81 -5.61
CA VAL A 24 9.04 -20.79 -6.69
C VAL A 24 9.62 -22.11 -6.16
N ALA A 25 10.65 -22.05 -5.30
CA ALA A 25 11.30 -23.22 -4.72
C ALA A 25 10.36 -24.06 -3.84
N ASN A 26 9.35 -23.42 -3.22
CA ASN A 26 8.37 -24.10 -2.36
C ASN A 26 7.03 -24.41 -3.07
N GLY A 27 6.92 -24.14 -4.38
CA GLY A 27 5.69 -24.36 -5.14
C GLY A 27 4.55 -23.40 -4.76
N PHE A 28 4.88 -22.27 -4.14
CA PHE A 28 3.91 -21.22 -3.81
C PHE A 28 3.62 -20.35 -5.03
N ARG A 29 2.45 -19.71 -5.01
CA ARG A 29 2.13 -18.67 -5.98
C ARG A 29 3.12 -17.52 -5.86
N ALA A 30 3.43 -16.88 -6.99
CA ALA A 30 4.23 -15.66 -7.02
C ALA A 30 3.68 -14.60 -6.04
N PRO A 31 4.55 -13.88 -5.31
CA PRO A 31 4.14 -12.89 -4.33
C PRO A 31 3.36 -11.74 -4.98
N ILE A 32 2.24 -11.34 -4.38
CA ILE A 32 1.40 -10.25 -4.89
C ILE A 32 1.65 -9.00 -4.05
N TYR A 33 2.09 -7.92 -4.67
CA TYR A 33 2.34 -6.65 -3.99
C TYR A 33 1.18 -5.69 -4.18
N GLN A 34 0.70 -5.14 -3.07
CA GLN A 34 -0.27 -4.05 -3.02
C GLN A 34 0.45 -2.80 -2.51
N ILE A 35 0.18 -1.65 -3.14
CA ILE A 35 0.78 -0.37 -2.77
C ILE A 35 -0.30 0.54 -2.18
N ALA A 36 -0.03 1.07 -1.00
CA ALA A 36 -0.86 2.06 -0.34
C ALA A 36 -0.18 3.44 -0.44
N SER A 37 -0.96 4.48 -0.72
CA SER A 37 -0.50 5.87 -0.74
C SER A 37 -1.34 6.72 0.21
N ASP A 38 -0.69 7.64 0.93
CA ASP A 38 -1.31 8.53 1.92
C ASP A 38 -0.83 9.97 1.68
N ARG A 39 -1.76 10.92 1.52
CA ARG A 39 -1.44 12.33 1.24
C ARG A 39 -1.41 13.15 2.53
N ARG A 40 -0.22 13.62 2.92
CA ARG A 40 0.03 14.44 4.11
C ARG A 40 0.40 15.87 3.77
N GLY A 41 -0.58 16.66 3.30
CA GLY A 41 -0.43 18.11 3.14
C GLY A 41 0.73 18.55 2.24
N GLY A 42 0.96 17.85 1.12
CA GLY A 42 2.01 18.15 0.13
C GLY A 42 3.09 17.07 -0.01
N ARG A 43 3.14 16.09 0.90
CA ARG A 43 3.94 14.87 0.78
C ARG A 43 3.04 13.66 0.59
N THR A 44 3.47 12.72 -0.24
CA THR A 44 2.84 11.40 -0.33
C THR A 44 3.70 10.41 0.45
N ALA A 45 3.10 9.66 1.37
CA ALA A 45 3.71 8.53 2.01
C ALA A 45 3.26 7.24 1.31
N TRP A 46 4.16 6.27 1.18
CA TRP A 46 3.97 5.01 0.49
C TRP A 46 4.23 3.85 1.42
N SER A 47 3.36 2.86 1.38
CA SER A 47 3.55 1.57 2.04
C SER A 47 3.25 0.45 1.05
N SER A 48 3.76 -0.75 1.32
CA SER A 48 3.44 -1.93 0.53
C SER A 48 2.99 -3.06 1.42
N THR A 49 2.23 -3.97 0.85
CA THR A 49 1.82 -5.21 1.48
C THR A 49 2.03 -6.32 0.48
N VAL A 50 2.66 -7.41 0.91
CA VAL A 50 2.89 -8.58 0.08
C VAL A 50 2.04 -9.75 0.55
N GLU A 51 1.36 -10.41 -0.37
CA GLU A 51 0.62 -11.63 -0.10
C GLU A 51 1.45 -12.83 -0.55
N VAL A 52 1.69 -13.75 0.40
CA VAL A 52 2.36 -15.03 0.16
C VAL A 52 1.52 -16.14 0.77
N GLN A 53 1.14 -17.14 -0.04
CA GLN A 53 0.37 -18.30 0.41
C GLN A 53 -0.94 -17.94 1.15
N GLY A 54 -1.61 -16.85 0.75
CA GLY A 54 -2.82 -16.33 1.41
C GLY A 54 -2.56 -15.61 2.73
N THR A 55 -1.30 -15.44 3.14
CA THR A 55 -0.91 -14.60 4.28
C THR A 55 -0.45 -13.24 3.78
N THR A 56 -1.09 -12.20 4.29
CA THR A 56 -0.81 -10.81 3.94
C THR A 56 0.19 -10.21 4.93
N ILE A 57 1.29 -9.67 4.41
CA ILE A 57 2.44 -9.20 5.19
C ILE A 57 2.71 -7.73 4.82
N PRO A 58 2.37 -6.77 5.70
CA PRO A 58 2.61 -5.36 5.43
C PRO A 58 4.09 -5.00 5.64
N ALA A 59 4.55 -3.97 4.91
CA ALA A 59 5.76 -3.23 5.24
C ALA A 59 5.64 -2.64 6.65
N ARG A 60 6.78 -2.50 7.33
CA ARG A 60 6.89 -1.98 8.69
C ARG A 60 6.65 -0.48 8.76
N TYR A 61 7.02 0.24 7.70
CA TYR A 61 7.05 1.69 7.70
C TYR A 61 6.34 2.28 6.48
N TRP A 62 6.01 3.56 6.61
CA TRP A 62 5.59 4.42 5.51
C TRP A 62 6.79 5.23 5.05
N TYR A 63 7.06 5.21 3.75
CA TYR A 63 8.20 5.88 3.11
C TYR A 63 7.70 7.14 2.40
N ASP A 64 8.32 8.30 2.61
CA ASP A 64 7.90 9.55 1.96
C ASP A 64 8.38 9.64 0.49
N GLY A 65 7.88 10.63 -0.26
CA GLY A 65 8.45 10.99 -1.57
C GLY A 65 8.21 9.96 -2.68
N GLN A 66 9.28 9.54 -3.38
CA GLN A 66 9.22 8.59 -4.51
C GLN A 66 9.64 7.16 -4.12
N TYR A 67 9.75 6.86 -2.82
CA TYR A 67 10.33 5.62 -2.31
C TYR A 67 9.34 4.44 -2.24
N VAL A 68 8.48 4.29 -3.25
CA VAL A 68 7.59 3.13 -3.42
C VAL A 68 8.38 1.81 -3.45
N HIS A 69 9.54 1.85 -4.11
CA HIS A 69 10.44 0.72 -4.21
C HIS A 69 10.93 0.25 -2.83
N ASN A 70 11.28 1.17 -1.93
CA ASN A 70 11.71 0.83 -0.57
C ASN A 70 10.58 0.18 0.23
N ALA A 71 9.33 0.61 0.01
CA ALA A 71 8.17 -0.01 0.63
C ALA A 71 7.98 -1.47 0.18
N LYS A 72 8.18 -1.75 -1.11
CA LYS A 72 8.13 -3.13 -1.63
C LYS A 72 9.27 -4.00 -1.12
N GLU A 73 10.49 -3.46 -1.08
CA GLU A 73 11.66 -4.16 -0.54
C GLU A 73 11.48 -4.53 0.93
N ASP A 74 10.94 -3.62 1.74
CA ASP A 74 10.67 -3.89 3.16
C ASP A 74 9.60 -4.97 3.35
N ALA A 75 8.49 -4.89 2.61
CA ALA A 75 7.46 -5.93 2.63
C ALA A 75 8.03 -7.30 2.23
N ALA A 76 8.88 -7.35 1.19
CA ALA A 76 9.51 -8.59 0.73
C ALA A 76 10.47 -9.17 1.75
N GLN A 77 11.29 -8.33 2.39
CA GLN A 77 12.21 -8.75 3.44
C GLN A 77 11.44 -9.32 4.65
N VAL A 78 10.41 -8.61 5.11
CA VAL A 78 9.58 -9.05 6.25
C VAL A 78 8.89 -10.38 5.92
N ALA A 79 8.44 -10.58 4.68
CA ALA A 79 7.86 -11.84 4.25
C ALA A 79 8.85 -13.00 4.31
N LEU A 80 10.07 -12.81 3.81
CA LEU A 80 11.13 -13.83 3.90
C LEU A 80 11.48 -14.17 5.36
N GLU A 81 11.59 -13.18 6.23
CA GLU A 81 11.85 -13.38 7.66
C GLU A 81 10.73 -14.21 8.32
N ARG A 82 9.46 -13.90 8.01
CA ARG A 82 8.30 -14.66 8.51
C ARG A 82 8.25 -16.10 7.99
N LEU A 83 8.56 -16.31 6.72
CA LEU A 83 8.58 -17.65 6.11
C LEU A 83 9.70 -18.53 6.69
N ASN A 84 10.84 -17.93 7.03
CA ASN A 84 11.99 -18.64 7.62
C ASN A 84 11.86 -18.84 9.15
N GLY A 85 10.75 -18.45 9.78
CA GLY A 85 10.52 -18.64 11.22
C GLY A 85 11.24 -17.62 12.13
N GLY A 86 11.77 -16.54 11.58
CA GLY A 86 12.41 -15.46 12.32
C GLY A 86 11.45 -14.31 12.59
N TYR A 87 10.96 -14.24 13.83
CA TYR A 87 10.20 -13.14 14.47
C TYR A 87 8.66 -13.17 14.44
N VAL A 88 8.17 -13.05 15.68
CA VAL A 88 6.82 -12.71 16.12
C VAL A 88 6.43 -11.28 15.72
N SER A 89 5.16 -11.15 15.35
CA SER A 89 4.47 -9.97 14.85
C SER A 89 4.62 -8.73 15.74
N ASN A 90 5.50 -7.79 15.37
CA ASN A 90 5.25 -6.37 15.62
C ASN A 90 4.70 -5.74 14.35
N ALA A 91 3.59 -6.29 13.84
CA ALA A 91 2.72 -5.56 12.94
C ALA A 91 2.10 -4.43 13.77
N GLN A 92 2.81 -3.31 13.94
CA GLN A 92 2.19 -2.09 14.43
C GLN A 92 1.11 -1.73 13.42
N GLN A 93 -0.12 -2.07 13.79
CA GLN A 93 -1.34 -1.61 13.18
C GLN A 93 -1.31 -0.08 13.15
N GLN A 94 -0.90 0.48 12.02
CA GLN A 94 -1.19 1.87 11.70
C GLN A 94 -2.18 1.91 10.55
N GLN A 95 -3.28 1.18 10.72
CA GLN A 95 -4.52 1.43 10.01
C GLN A 95 -5.27 2.55 10.73
N SER A 96 -4.73 3.76 10.66
CA SER A 96 -5.44 4.96 11.09
C SER A 96 -4.92 6.13 10.29
N GLN A 97 -5.45 6.31 9.07
CA GLN A 97 -6.04 7.57 8.62
C GLN A 97 -6.44 7.53 7.13
N GLN A 98 -7.72 7.80 6.89
CA GLN A 98 -8.26 8.58 5.77
C GLN A 98 -8.42 7.88 4.41
N GLN A 99 -9.36 6.94 4.39
CA GLN A 99 -10.31 6.90 3.27
C GLN A 99 -11.19 8.16 3.31
N GLY A 100 -11.26 8.88 2.18
CA GLY A 100 -12.36 9.78 1.86
C GLY A 100 -12.14 11.27 2.14
N GLN A 101 -11.71 12.00 1.12
CA GLN A 101 -12.21 13.35 0.86
C GLN A 101 -12.42 13.52 -0.65
N GLY A 102 -13.52 12.95 -1.15
CA GLY A 102 -14.20 13.58 -2.27
C GLY A 102 -14.78 14.92 -1.79
N PRO A 103 -14.86 15.95 -2.64
CA PRO A 103 -15.44 17.23 -2.23
C PRO A 103 -16.90 17.01 -1.82
N PRO A 104 -17.37 17.52 -0.66
CA PRO A 104 -18.80 17.62 -0.42
C PRO A 104 -19.34 18.65 -1.41
N GLN A 105 -19.88 18.18 -2.52
CA GLN A 105 -20.67 19.01 -3.41
C GLN A 105 -21.98 19.37 -2.71
N HIS A 106 -22.23 20.68 -2.62
CA HIS A 106 -23.54 21.32 -2.57
C HIS A 106 -24.53 20.89 -1.47
N GLN A 107 -24.80 21.81 -0.53
CA GLN A 107 -26.19 22.12 -0.17
C GLN A 107 -26.40 23.63 -0.03
N HIS A 108 -26.74 24.21 -1.18
CA HIS A 108 -27.74 25.26 -1.41
C HIS A 108 -28.46 25.77 -0.15
N GLN A 109 -28.09 26.97 0.31
CA GLN A 109 -28.91 27.74 1.25
C GLN A 109 -30.07 28.37 0.47
N GLN A 110 -31.28 27.83 0.60
CA GLN A 110 -32.50 28.55 0.25
C GLN A 110 -33.61 28.33 1.27
N HIS A 111 -34.29 29.44 1.54
CA HIS A 111 -35.50 29.67 2.34
C HIS A 111 -35.40 29.65 3.88
N TRP A 112 -35.29 30.86 4.44
CA TRP A 112 -35.94 31.23 5.68
C TRP A 112 -37.43 31.47 5.41
N GLY A 113 -38.24 30.43 5.59
CA GLY A 113 -39.69 30.57 5.68
C GLY A 113 -40.10 30.28 7.11
N PHE A 114 -40.35 31.31 7.92
CA PHE A 114 -41.28 31.22 9.06
C PHE A 114 -41.89 32.60 9.29
N SER A 115 -43.03 32.81 8.64
CA SER A 115 -44.05 33.76 9.05
C SER A 115 -44.91 33.05 10.09
N GLN A 116 -45.03 33.61 11.30
CA GLN A 116 -46.02 33.14 12.26
C GLN A 116 -46.75 34.36 12.82
N SER A 117 -48.00 34.47 12.38
CA SER A 117 -49.05 35.31 12.95
C SER A 117 -49.67 34.58 14.15
N GLN A 118 -49.80 35.27 15.28
CA GLN A 118 -51.08 35.59 15.95
C GLN A 118 -50.79 36.39 17.23
#